data_AF-A0A401QWX2-F1
#
_entry.id   AF-A0A401QWX2-F1
#
_cell.length_a   1.000
_cell.length_b   1.000
_cell.length_c   1.000
_cell.angle_alpha   90.00
_cell.angle_beta   90.00
_cell.angle_gamma   90.00
#
_symmetry.space_group_name_H-M   'P 1'
#
loop_
_entity.id
_entity.type
_entity.pdbx_description
1 polymer ?
#
loop_
_entity_poly.entity_id
_entity_poly.type
_entity_poly.pdbx_seq_one_letter_code
_entity_poly.pdbx_strand_id
1 'polypeptide(L)'
;MLAHAGAALRERTRLLPYFVTLGQLARLSGAPYARPVWWSSPRDRALRDCTDAFLLGDALLVAPVLEAGAVRRAVRVPRGRWYDTATGRAYDGPGQVWVEAPLSRIPVLARAGAVLPVAGADGGTELEAWAPAVGRTGGGVVVPDCGDGWRRPEVERFTSRWEGGRVVVERRDGGPVGYPVRVRGLPGEEAGTVDG
;
A
#
# COMPACT_ATOMS: atom_id res chain seq x y z
N MET A 1 -7.73 -20.18 15.26
CA MET A 1 -6.98 -20.46 14.01
C MET A 1 -7.77 -20.09 12.75
N LEU A 2 -9.03 -20.55 12.57
CA LEU A 2 -9.81 -20.30 11.34
C LEU A 2 -10.11 -18.82 11.03
N ALA A 3 -10.35 -17.99 12.05
CA ALA A 3 -10.65 -16.56 11.85
C ALA A 3 -9.49 -15.75 11.22
N HIS A 4 -8.24 -16.20 11.42
CA HIS A 4 -7.04 -15.49 10.98
C HIS A 4 -6.78 -15.75 9.50
N ALA A 5 -6.98 -17.01 9.05
CA ALA A 5 -6.96 -17.37 7.64
C ALA A 5 -8.03 -16.59 6.84
N GLY A 6 -9.21 -16.38 7.43
CA GLY A 6 -10.27 -15.57 6.83
C GLY A 6 -9.88 -14.10 6.64
N ALA A 7 -9.18 -13.50 7.60
CA ALA A 7 -8.72 -12.11 7.49
C ALA A 7 -7.67 -11.93 6.38
N ALA A 8 -6.68 -12.82 6.32
CA ALA A 8 -5.68 -12.81 5.25
C ALA A 8 -6.29 -13.05 3.87
N LEU A 9 -7.29 -13.94 3.77
CA LEU A 9 -7.99 -14.20 2.50
C LEU A 9 -8.80 -12.98 2.05
N ARG A 10 -9.50 -12.31 2.97
CA ARG A 10 -10.22 -11.06 2.66
C ARG A 10 -9.28 -9.98 2.15
N GLU A 11 -8.12 -9.81 2.81
CA GLU A 11 -7.13 -8.82 2.37
C GLU A 11 -6.55 -9.18 1.00
N ARG A 12 -6.27 -10.46 0.76
CA ARG A 12 -5.84 -10.94 -0.57
C ARG A 12 -6.89 -10.67 -1.64
N THR A 13 -8.15 -10.96 -1.37
CA THR A 13 -9.25 -10.69 -2.31
C THR A 13 -9.37 -9.21 -2.60
N ARG A 14 -9.28 -8.36 -1.57
CA ARG A 14 -9.26 -6.90 -1.71
C ARG A 14 -8.09 -6.42 -2.55
N LEU A 15 -6.89 -6.96 -2.34
CA LEU A 15 -5.68 -6.56 -3.08
C LEU A 15 -5.53 -7.25 -4.44
N LEU A 16 -6.51 -8.04 -4.90
CA LEU A 16 -6.39 -8.78 -6.15
C LEU A 16 -6.09 -7.88 -7.37
N PRO A 17 -6.75 -6.72 -7.57
CA PRO A 17 -6.40 -5.81 -8.67
C PRO A 17 -4.97 -5.27 -8.58
N TYR A 18 -4.45 -5.07 -7.35
CA TYR A 18 -3.06 -4.69 -7.13
C TYR A 18 -2.09 -5.81 -7.52
N PHE A 19 -2.39 -7.05 -7.14
CA PHE A 19 -1.58 -8.20 -7.56
C PHE A 19 -1.58 -8.40 -9.08
N VAL A 20 -2.72 -8.22 -9.75
CA VAL A 20 -2.80 -8.24 -11.22
C VAL A 20 -1.92 -7.16 -11.83
N THR A 21 -2.00 -5.93 -11.30
CA THR A 21 -1.16 -4.81 -11.74
C THR A 21 0.33 -5.12 -11.59
N LEU A 22 0.76 -5.60 -10.42
CA LEU A 22 2.15 -6.01 -10.18
C LEU A 22 2.57 -7.16 -11.10
N GLY A 23 1.64 -8.09 -11.37
CA GLY A 23 1.80 -9.19 -12.31
C GLY A 23 2.21 -8.75 -13.70
N GLN A 24 1.41 -7.86 -14.27
CA GLN A 24 1.69 -7.31 -15.59
C GLN A 24 2.95 -6.43 -15.60
N LEU A 25 3.20 -5.67 -14.54
CA LEU A 25 4.44 -4.88 -14.43
C LEU A 25 5.69 -5.77 -14.39
N ALA A 26 5.65 -6.90 -13.70
CA ALA A 26 6.76 -7.86 -13.71
C ALA A 26 6.94 -8.47 -15.10
N ARG A 27 5.85 -8.80 -15.81
CA ARG A 27 5.91 -9.27 -17.20
C ARG A 27 6.59 -8.26 -18.13
N LEU A 28 6.34 -6.96 -17.91
CA LEU A 28 6.89 -5.88 -18.73
C LEU A 28 8.31 -5.48 -18.38
N SER A 29 8.68 -5.50 -17.09
CA SER A 29 9.94 -4.89 -16.60
C SER A 29 10.91 -5.87 -15.94
N GLY A 30 10.47 -7.08 -15.61
CA GLY A 30 11.23 -8.05 -14.80
C GLY A 30 11.28 -7.70 -13.30
N ALA A 31 10.67 -6.60 -12.86
CA ALA A 31 10.69 -6.22 -11.44
C ALA A 31 9.83 -7.16 -10.58
N PRO A 32 10.35 -7.68 -9.45
CA PRO A 32 9.60 -8.61 -8.60
C PRO A 32 8.46 -7.90 -7.84
N TYR A 33 7.45 -8.68 -7.44
CA TYR A 33 6.33 -8.20 -6.64
C TYR A 33 6.78 -7.83 -5.23
N ALA A 34 7.46 -8.77 -4.56
CA ALA A 34 8.07 -8.57 -3.26
C ALA A 34 9.51 -8.09 -3.44
N ARG A 35 9.80 -6.92 -2.85
CA ARG A 35 11.08 -6.23 -2.97
C ARG A 35 11.66 -6.04 -1.57
N PRO A 36 12.99 -6.13 -1.40
CA PRO A 36 13.59 -5.82 -0.11
C PRO A 36 13.32 -4.35 0.26
N VAL A 37 13.27 -4.04 1.56
CA VAL A 37 12.92 -2.69 2.05
C VAL A 37 13.90 -1.62 1.54
N TRP A 38 15.18 -1.98 1.38
CA TRP A 38 16.22 -1.11 0.83
C TRP A 38 16.09 -0.84 -0.68
N TRP A 39 15.18 -1.51 -1.41
CA TRP A 39 15.01 -1.38 -2.86
C TRP A 39 14.86 0.07 -3.32
N SER A 40 14.04 0.85 -2.60
CA SER A 40 13.80 2.27 -2.90
C SER A 40 14.82 3.22 -2.25
N SER A 41 15.74 2.72 -1.44
CA SER A 41 16.73 3.50 -0.71
C SER A 41 18.04 2.71 -0.55
N PRO A 42 18.72 2.34 -1.65
CA PRO A 42 19.85 1.41 -1.61
C PRO A 42 21.06 1.94 -0.83
N ARG A 43 21.15 3.26 -0.62
CA ARG A 43 22.22 3.90 0.16
C ARG A 43 21.98 3.86 1.67
N ASP A 44 20.78 3.51 2.11
CA ASP A 44 20.46 3.39 3.53
C ASP A 44 20.94 2.03 4.05
N ARG A 45 22.04 2.06 4.82
CA ARG A 45 22.65 0.84 5.38
C ARG A 45 21.72 0.16 6.38
N ALA A 46 20.95 0.92 7.15
CA ALA A 46 20.09 0.36 8.18
C ALA A 46 18.92 -0.45 7.60
N LEU A 47 18.51 -0.15 6.35
CA LEU A 47 17.49 -0.93 5.64
C LEU A 47 18.04 -2.22 5.03
N ARG A 48 19.38 -2.35 4.86
CA ARG A 48 19.99 -3.57 4.30
C ARG A 48 19.91 -4.75 5.25
N ASP A 49 19.92 -4.46 6.55
CA ASP A 49 19.82 -5.46 7.61
C ASP A 49 18.36 -5.82 7.94
N CYS A 50 17.38 -5.17 7.28
CA CYS A 50 15.97 -5.49 7.46
C CYS A 50 15.62 -6.76 6.68
N THR A 51 15.45 -7.86 7.40
CA THR A 51 15.14 -9.20 6.88
C THR A 51 13.71 -9.65 7.23
N ASP A 52 13.01 -8.86 8.04
CA ASP A 52 11.74 -9.19 8.71
C ASP A 52 10.55 -8.37 8.17
N ALA A 53 10.76 -7.64 7.08
CA ALA A 53 9.75 -6.90 6.33
C ALA A 53 10.14 -6.80 4.84
N PHE A 54 9.17 -6.54 3.97
CA PHE A 54 9.40 -6.34 2.54
C PHE A 54 8.41 -5.35 1.95
N LEU A 55 8.76 -4.75 0.81
CA LEU A 55 7.87 -3.92 0.02
C LEU A 55 7.08 -4.79 -0.96
N LEU A 56 5.77 -4.68 -0.97
CA LEU A 56 4.93 -5.21 -2.04
C LEU A 56 4.70 -4.08 -3.05
N GLY A 57 5.32 -4.23 -4.22
CA GLY A 57 5.49 -3.14 -5.18
C GLY A 57 6.26 -1.97 -4.59
N ASP A 58 5.78 -0.75 -4.85
CA ASP A 58 6.36 0.49 -4.31
C ASP A 58 5.49 1.16 -3.22
N ALA A 59 4.31 0.59 -2.96
CA ALA A 59 3.26 1.25 -2.21
C ALA A 59 2.99 0.66 -0.83
N LEU A 60 3.22 -0.65 -0.63
CA LEU A 60 2.91 -1.33 0.62
C LEU A 60 4.19 -1.86 1.27
N LEU A 61 4.35 -1.63 2.57
CA LEU A 61 5.36 -2.26 3.42
C LEU A 61 4.66 -3.33 4.28
N VAL A 62 5.05 -4.59 4.09
CA VAL A 62 4.48 -5.74 4.77
C VAL A 62 5.47 -6.22 5.83
N ALA A 63 5.01 -6.37 7.08
CA ALA A 63 5.84 -6.79 8.21
C ALA A 63 5.22 -8.01 8.92
N PRO A 64 5.48 -9.25 8.44
CA PRO A 64 4.91 -10.49 8.99
C PRO A 64 5.27 -10.74 10.45
N VAL A 65 4.34 -11.18 11.31
CA VAL A 65 4.68 -11.49 12.71
C VAL A 65 5.42 -12.83 12.77
N LEU A 66 6.69 -12.80 13.19
CA LEU A 66 7.56 -13.98 13.25
C LEU A 66 7.69 -14.57 14.67
N GLU A 67 7.27 -13.83 15.69
CA GLU A 67 7.36 -14.22 17.09
C GLU A 67 6.00 -14.67 17.63
N ALA A 68 5.95 -15.85 18.25
CA ALA A 68 4.73 -16.38 18.84
C ALA A 68 4.27 -15.53 20.03
N GLY A 69 2.99 -15.13 20.04
CA GLY A 69 2.40 -14.35 21.13
C GLY A 69 2.68 -12.84 21.08
N ALA A 70 3.44 -12.35 20.10
CA ALA A 70 3.63 -10.91 19.92
C ALA A 70 2.31 -10.24 19.51
N VAL A 71 1.94 -9.17 20.23
CA VAL A 71 0.74 -8.34 19.94
C VAL A 71 1.10 -6.98 19.34
N ARG A 72 2.39 -6.62 19.39
CA ARG A 72 3.01 -5.45 18.78
C ARG A 72 4.39 -5.85 18.32
N ARG A 73 4.90 -5.24 17.24
CA ARG A 73 6.28 -5.42 16.81
C ARG A 73 6.91 -4.13 16.36
N ALA A 74 8.22 -4.09 16.45
CA ALA A 74 9.03 -3.10 15.79
C ALA A 74 9.03 -3.36 14.28
N VAL A 75 8.84 -2.29 13.49
CA VAL A 75 8.95 -2.31 12.03
C VAL A 75 9.92 -1.22 11.61
N ARG A 76 10.91 -1.58 10.80
CA ARG A 76 11.83 -0.61 10.19
C ARG A 76 11.14 0.03 8.97
N VAL A 77 10.88 1.32 9.06
CA VAL A 77 10.14 2.07 8.06
C VAL A 77 11.09 2.96 7.26
N PRO A 78 11.08 2.90 5.90
CA PRO A 78 11.88 3.78 5.06
C PRO A 78 11.49 5.24 5.21
N ARG A 79 12.36 6.14 4.74
CA ARG A 79 12.09 7.59 4.68
C ARG A 79 10.73 7.89 4.04
N GLY A 80 9.96 8.76 4.69
CA GLY A 80 8.64 9.18 4.24
C GLY A 80 7.56 8.84 5.26
N ARG A 81 6.32 9.22 4.95
CA ARG A 81 5.15 8.91 5.77
C ARG A 81 4.49 7.62 5.30
N TRP A 82 4.02 6.84 6.25
CA TRP A 82 3.38 5.55 6.04
C TRP A 82 2.14 5.44 6.93
N TYR A 83 1.08 4.81 6.44
CA TYR A 83 -0.17 4.66 7.16
C TYR A 83 -0.48 3.19 7.40
N ASP A 84 -0.88 2.83 8.62
CA ASP A 84 -1.41 1.50 8.86
C ASP A 84 -2.71 1.29 8.06
N THR A 85 -2.73 0.26 7.21
CA THR A 85 -3.89 0.02 6.35
C THR A 85 -5.17 -0.37 7.09
N ALA A 86 -5.09 -0.80 8.35
CA ALA A 86 -6.26 -1.12 9.16
C ALA A 86 -6.71 0.07 10.01
N THR A 87 -5.79 0.76 10.67
CA THR A 87 -6.15 1.81 11.65
C THR A 87 -6.10 3.22 11.09
N GLY A 88 -5.47 3.43 9.94
CA GLY A 88 -5.22 4.75 9.36
C GLY A 88 -4.10 5.53 10.07
N ARG A 89 -3.54 4.99 11.16
CA ARG A 89 -2.49 5.66 11.94
C ARG A 89 -1.26 5.94 11.09
N ALA A 90 -0.77 7.18 11.15
CA ALA A 90 0.42 7.60 10.43
C ALA A 90 1.70 7.31 11.24
N TYR A 91 2.76 6.95 10.51
CA TYR A 91 4.11 6.75 11.00
C TYR A 91 5.08 7.49 10.07
N ASP A 92 6.01 8.24 10.65
CA ASP A 92 7.06 8.93 9.90
C ASP A 92 8.38 8.18 10.00
N GLY A 93 8.97 7.89 8.84
CA GLY A 93 10.32 7.35 8.71
C GLY A 93 11.31 8.40 8.20
N PRO A 94 12.63 8.09 8.19
CA PRO A 94 13.19 6.77 8.41
C PRO A 94 13.32 6.45 9.91
N GLY A 95 13.16 5.18 10.27
CA GLY A 95 13.33 4.76 11.65
C GLY A 95 12.61 3.47 11.98
N GLN A 96 12.56 3.14 13.27
CA GLN A 96 11.82 2.01 13.79
C GLN A 96 10.56 2.51 14.48
N VAL A 97 9.41 1.94 14.13
CA VAL A 97 8.12 2.29 14.74
C VAL A 97 7.46 1.05 15.32
N TRP A 98 6.68 1.24 16.38
CA TRP A 98 5.90 0.17 16.98
C TRP A 98 4.53 0.10 16.31
N VAL A 99 4.22 -1.05 15.73
CA VAL A 99 2.96 -1.30 15.03
C VAL A 99 2.20 -2.41 15.76
N GLU A 100 0.88 -2.25 15.84
CA GLU A 100 0.00 -3.27 16.38
C GLU A 100 -0.08 -4.47 15.46
N ALA A 101 0.10 -5.64 16.05
CA ALA A 101 0.22 -6.90 15.35
C ALA A 101 -0.58 -7.98 16.09
N PRO A 102 -1.89 -7.79 16.30
CA PRO A 102 -2.71 -8.82 16.93
C PRO A 102 -2.67 -10.08 16.07
N LEU A 103 -2.81 -11.25 16.69
CA LEU A 103 -2.74 -12.55 16.01
C LEU A 103 -3.59 -12.64 14.73
N SER A 104 -4.73 -11.93 14.70
CA SER A 104 -5.67 -11.89 13.58
C SER A 104 -5.18 -11.12 12.35
N ARG A 105 -4.01 -10.47 12.37
CA ARG A 105 -3.56 -9.57 11.32
C ARG A 105 -2.05 -9.56 11.12
N ILE A 106 -1.63 -9.45 9.85
CA ILE A 106 -0.28 -9.05 9.47
C ILE A 106 -0.24 -7.52 9.33
N PRO A 107 0.68 -6.81 10.01
CA PRO A 107 0.90 -5.39 9.80
C PRO A 107 1.25 -5.07 8.34
N VAL A 108 0.49 -4.14 7.76
CA VAL A 108 0.73 -3.60 6.43
C VAL A 108 0.63 -2.08 6.52
N LEU A 109 1.66 -1.40 6.04
CA LEU A 109 1.70 0.06 5.97
C LEU A 109 1.66 0.53 4.51
N ALA A 110 0.79 1.45 4.18
CA ALA A 110 0.73 2.09 2.87
C ALA A 110 1.55 3.38 2.85
N ARG A 111 2.35 3.58 1.81
CA ARG A 111 3.13 4.81 1.62
C ARG A 111 2.20 6.00 1.40
N ALA A 112 2.50 7.13 2.02
CA ALA A 112 1.76 8.36 1.78
C ALA A 112 1.81 8.78 0.30
N GLY A 113 0.65 9.11 -0.24
CA GLY A 113 0.47 9.42 -1.66
C GLY A 113 0.32 8.20 -2.57
N ALA A 114 0.39 6.96 -2.04
CA ALA A 114 0.16 5.77 -2.86
C ALA A 114 -1.28 5.76 -3.41
N VAL A 115 -1.42 5.44 -4.69
CA VAL A 115 -2.70 5.12 -5.33
C VAL A 115 -2.70 3.65 -5.70
N LEU A 116 -3.61 2.89 -5.12
CA LEU A 116 -3.65 1.43 -5.18
C LEU A 116 -4.96 0.96 -5.83
N PRO A 117 -4.94 0.15 -6.90
CA PRO A 117 -6.15 -0.54 -7.34
C PRO A 117 -6.51 -1.65 -6.34
N VAL A 118 -7.74 -1.63 -5.85
CA VAL A 118 -8.31 -2.61 -4.91
C VAL A 118 -9.67 -3.08 -5.41
N ALA A 119 -10.13 -4.23 -4.94
CA ALA A 119 -11.48 -4.70 -5.24
C ALA A 119 -12.49 -3.77 -4.57
N GLY A 120 -13.38 -3.20 -5.39
CA GLY A 120 -14.52 -2.40 -4.96
C GLY A 120 -15.64 -3.27 -4.39
N ALA A 121 -16.59 -2.64 -3.71
CA ALA A 121 -17.77 -3.34 -3.16
C ALA A 121 -18.66 -3.96 -4.25
N ASP A 122 -18.58 -3.44 -5.47
CA ASP A 122 -19.27 -3.91 -6.67
C ASP A 122 -18.51 -5.03 -7.41
N GLY A 123 -17.35 -5.46 -6.89
CA GLY A 123 -16.46 -6.42 -7.54
C GLY A 123 -15.59 -5.82 -8.65
N GLY A 124 -15.72 -4.51 -8.93
CA GLY A 124 -14.88 -3.78 -9.86
C GLY A 124 -13.52 -3.39 -9.27
N THR A 125 -12.75 -2.61 -10.03
CA THR A 125 -11.52 -1.97 -9.51
C THR A 125 -11.85 -0.58 -8.99
N GLU A 126 -11.46 -0.32 -7.76
CA GLU A 126 -11.55 0.97 -7.07
C GLU A 126 -10.13 1.45 -6.74
N LEU A 127 -9.86 2.76 -6.83
CA LEU A 127 -8.58 3.33 -6.42
C LEU A 127 -8.63 3.73 -4.94
N GLU A 128 -7.84 3.06 -4.12
CA GLU A 128 -7.54 3.53 -2.77
C GLU A 128 -6.34 4.48 -2.80
N ALA A 129 -6.58 5.76 -2.49
CA ALA A 129 -5.57 6.80 -2.44
C ALA A 129 -5.23 7.17 -1.00
N TRP A 130 -3.98 6.95 -0.61
CA TRP A 130 -3.48 7.36 0.70
C TRP A 130 -3.01 8.81 0.66
N ALA A 131 -3.48 9.62 1.60
CA ALA A 131 -3.21 11.05 1.61
C ALA A 131 -1.71 11.35 1.53
N PRO A 132 -1.24 12.13 0.55
CA PRO A 132 0.15 12.55 0.47
C PRO A 132 0.54 13.33 1.74
N ALA A 133 1.84 13.35 2.07
CA ALA A 133 2.32 14.37 2.99
C ALA A 133 2.06 15.77 2.40
N VAL A 134 1.75 16.75 3.24
CA VAL A 134 1.43 18.13 2.78
C VAL A 134 2.57 18.67 1.92
N GLY A 135 2.23 19.26 0.77
CA GLY A 135 3.21 19.77 -0.19
C GLY A 135 3.98 18.69 -0.98
N ARG A 136 3.64 17.41 -0.80
CA ARG A 136 4.19 16.29 -1.59
C ARG A 136 3.13 15.77 -2.55
N THR A 137 3.61 15.20 -3.65
CA THR A 137 2.81 14.41 -4.57
C THR A 137 3.10 12.93 -4.36
N GLY A 138 2.11 12.12 -4.69
CA GLY A 138 2.24 10.68 -4.80
C GLY A 138 1.70 10.19 -6.13
N GLY A 139 1.45 8.90 -6.21
CA GLY A 139 0.90 8.29 -7.40
C GLY A 139 0.80 6.79 -7.31
N GLY A 140 0.39 6.21 -8.42
CA GLY A 140 0.20 4.79 -8.56
C GLY A 140 0.09 4.40 -10.01
N VAL A 141 0.00 3.09 -10.21
CA VAL A 141 -0.18 2.49 -11.53
C VAL A 141 -1.32 1.51 -11.43
N VAL A 142 -2.12 1.44 -12.49
CA VAL A 142 -3.07 0.36 -12.73
C VAL A 142 -2.73 -0.26 -14.06
N VAL A 143 -2.72 -1.58 -14.11
CA VAL A 143 -2.68 -2.32 -15.36
C VAL A 143 -3.92 -3.21 -15.37
N PRO A 144 -4.98 -2.83 -16.09
CA PRO A 144 -6.21 -3.59 -16.14
C PRO A 144 -5.98 -5.01 -16.65
N ASP A 145 -6.74 -5.96 -16.14
CA ASP A 145 -6.78 -7.29 -16.74
C ASP A 145 -7.52 -7.20 -18.08
N CYS A 146 -6.79 -7.33 -19.19
CA CYS A 146 -7.38 -7.34 -20.52
C CYS A 146 -8.02 -8.69 -20.88
N GLY A 147 -7.97 -9.68 -19.99
CA GLY A 147 -8.70 -10.96 -20.07
C GLY A 147 -8.19 -11.95 -21.11
N ASP A 148 -7.68 -11.47 -22.24
CA ASP A 148 -7.19 -12.31 -23.35
C ASP A 148 -5.69 -12.63 -23.25
N GLY A 149 -4.91 -11.92 -22.44
CA GLY A 149 -3.46 -12.08 -22.27
C GLY A 149 -2.60 -11.75 -23.51
N TRP A 150 -3.22 -11.54 -24.67
CA TRP A 150 -2.57 -11.28 -25.96
C TRP A 150 -2.39 -9.79 -26.23
N ARG A 151 -3.23 -8.94 -25.64
CA ARG A 151 -3.06 -7.48 -25.75
C ARG A 151 -1.84 -7.03 -24.96
N ARG A 152 -1.16 -6.00 -25.49
CA ARG A 152 -0.14 -5.29 -24.71
C ARG A 152 -0.84 -4.65 -23.51
N PRO A 153 -0.30 -4.83 -22.28
CA PRO A 153 -0.90 -4.22 -21.11
C PRO A 153 -0.81 -2.70 -21.24
N GLU A 154 -1.94 -2.02 -21.10
CA GLU A 154 -1.97 -0.58 -21.01
C GLU A 154 -1.64 -0.17 -19.57
N VAL A 155 -0.62 0.67 -19.42
CA VAL A 155 -0.12 1.11 -18.12
C VAL A 155 -0.71 2.46 -17.81
N GLU A 156 -1.76 2.48 -17.00
CA GLU A 156 -2.41 3.70 -16.54
C GLU A 156 -1.67 4.25 -15.33
N ARG A 157 -1.31 5.54 -15.37
CA ARG A 157 -0.52 6.20 -14.31
C ARG A 157 -1.33 7.29 -13.65
N PHE A 158 -1.32 7.30 -12.33
CA PHE A 158 -2.06 8.25 -11.51
C PHE A 158 -1.11 9.09 -10.68
N THR A 159 -1.49 10.34 -10.46
CA THR A 159 -0.86 11.27 -9.53
C THR A 159 -1.84 11.60 -8.43
N SER A 160 -1.37 11.69 -7.19
CA SER A 160 -2.17 12.17 -6.05
C SER A 160 -1.51 13.41 -5.45
N ARG A 161 -2.32 14.42 -5.11
CA ARG A 161 -1.84 15.68 -4.51
C ARG A 161 -2.91 16.34 -3.67
N TRP A 162 -2.49 17.21 -2.75
CA TRP A 162 -3.40 18.13 -2.07
C TRP A 162 -3.75 19.31 -2.98
N GLU A 163 -5.03 19.62 -3.10
CA GLU A 163 -5.54 20.79 -3.83
C GLU A 163 -6.79 21.31 -3.13
N GLY A 164 -6.80 22.59 -2.75
CA GLY A 164 -7.96 23.21 -2.07
C GLY A 164 -8.39 22.50 -0.78
N GLY A 165 -7.45 21.91 -0.04
CA GLY A 165 -7.74 21.21 1.23
C GLY A 165 -8.31 19.79 1.07
N ARG A 166 -8.34 19.25 -0.15
CA ARG A 166 -8.72 17.85 -0.42
C ARG A 166 -7.61 17.12 -1.18
N VAL A 167 -7.60 15.79 -1.10
CA VAL A 167 -6.74 14.95 -1.93
C VAL A 167 -7.43 14.73 -3.27
N VAL A 168 -6.73 15.06 -4.35
CA VAL A 168 -7.19 14.85 -5.73
C VAL A 168 -6.30 13.79 -6.37
N VAL A 169 -6.94 12.88 -7.12
CA VAL A 169 -6.27 11.86 -7.93
C VAL A 169 -6.54 12.18 -9.40
N GLU A 170 -5.49 12.26 -10.20
CA GLU A 170 -5.55 12.62 -11.61
C GLU A 170 -4.80 11.58 -12.43
N ARG A 171 -5.29 11.27 -13.63
CA ARG A 171 -4.57 10.43 -14.58
C ARG A 171 -3.49 11.26 -15.28
N ARG A 172 -2.28 10.71 -15.41
CA ARG A 172 -1.09 11.46 -15.85
C ARG A 172 -1.15 11.88 -17.32
N ASP A 173 -1.93 11.17 -18.13
CA ASP A 173 -2.20 11.51 -19.53
C ASP A 173 -3.24 12.62 -19.71
N GLY A 174 -3.81 13.14 -18.61
CA GLY A 174 -4.87 14.16 -18.63
C GLY A 174 -6.27 13.60 -18.91
N GLY A 175 -6.41 12.28 -19.08
CA GLY A 175 -7.70 11.63 -19.26
C GLY A 175 -8.50 11.54 -17.96
N PRO A 176 -9.79 11.16 -18.05
CA PRO A 176 -10.60 10.91 -16.86
C PRO A 176 -10.00 9.76 -16.04
N VAL A 177 -10.15 9.81 -14.71
CA VAL A 177 -9.62 8.78 -13.80
C VAL A 177 -10.18 7.39 -14.13
N GLY A 178 -11.45 7.30 -14.54
CA GLY A 178 -12.04 6.04 -15.01
C GLY A 178 -12.38 5.02 -13.92
N TYR A 179 -12.07 5.31 -12.65
CA TYR A 179 -12.32 4.44 -11.50
C TYR A 179 -12.93 5.24 -10.35
N PRO A 180 -13.77 4.61 -9.50
CA PRO A 180 -14.11 5.17 -8.21
C PRO A 180 -12.84 5.39 -7.36
N VAL A 181 -12.80 6.48 -6.60
CA VAL A 181 -11.64 6.82 -5.75
C VAL A 181 -12.08 6.93 -4.30
N ARG A 182 -11.44 6.16 -3.43
CA ARG A 182 -11.56 6.29 -1.97
C ARG A 182 -10.26 6.81 -1.39
N VAL A 183 -10.35 7.98 -0.76
CA VAL A 183 -9.21 8.59 -0.07
C VAL A 183 -9.16 8.08 1.37
N ARG A 184 -7.95 7.82 1.89
CA ARG A 184 -7.70 7.39 3.28
C ARG A 184 -6.51 8.13 3.88
N GLY A 185 -6.43 8.15 5.20
CA GLY A 185 -5.32 8.78 5.93
C GLY A 185 -5.48 10.30 5.99
N LEU A 186 -6.72 10.78 5.95
CA LEU A 186 -7.02 12.19 6.13
C LEU A 186 -6.79 12.59 7.61
N PRO A 187 -6.43 13.85 7.89
CA PRO A 187 -6.30 14.34 9.25
C PRO A 187 -7.58 14.09 10.06
N GLY A 188 -7.47 13.46 11.24
CA GLY A 188 -8.60 13.15 12.10
C GLY A 188 -9.31 11.80 11.84
N GLU A 189 -8.86 11.01 10.86
CA GLU A 189 -9.34 9.62 10.66
C GLU A 189 -8.61 8.58 11.54
N GLU A 190 -7.73 9.01 12.44
CA GLU A 190 -7.02 8.10 13.34
C GLU A 190 -8.03 7.39 14.24
N ALA A 191 -8.22 6.08 14.03
CA ALA A 191 -9.09 5.28 14.86
C ALA A 191 -8.67 5.44 16.33
N GLY A 192 -9.56 5.98 17.15
CA GLY A 192 -9.34 6.19 18.57
C GLY A 192 -8.78 4.92 19.21
N THR A 193 -7.67 5.09 19.93
CA THR A 193 -7.10 4.04 20.78
C THR A 193 -8.17 3.63 21.79
N VAL A 194 -8.66 2.39 21.70
CA VAL A 194 -9.36 1.75 22.82
C VAL A 194 -8.29 1.35 23.84
N ASP A 195 -8.12 2.19 24.86
CA ASP A 195 -7.46 1.82 26.11
C ASP A 195 -8.29 0.71 26.77
N GLY A 196 -7.61 -0.37 27.17
CA GLY A 196 -8.16 -1.50 27.91
C GLY A 196 -7.05 -2.35 28.49
#